data_AF-A0A7V7XQ11-F1
#
_entry.id   AF-A0A7V7XQ11-F1
#
_cell.length_a   1.000
_cell.length_b   1.000
_cell.length_c   1.000
_cell.angle_alpha   90.00
_cell.angle_beta   90.00
_cell.angle_gamma   90.00
#
_symmetry.space_group_name_H-M   'P 1'
#
loop_
_entity.id
_entity.type
_entity.pdbx_description
1 polymer ?
#
loop_
_entity_poly.entity_id
_entity_poly.type
_entity_poly.pdbx_seq_one_letter_code
_entity_poly.pdbx_strand_id
1 'polypeptide(L)' 'MDQNDLRAIVTVLAFLTFIGIVLWAWSGRRRAAFDEAANLPFAEDETHSPNLSPAGRRGETR' A
#
# COMPACT_ATOMS: atom_id res chain seq x y z
N MET A 1 -31.39 34.79 -6.39
CA MET A 1 -30.41 34.20 -5.45
C MET A 1 -29.58 35.34 -4.93
N ASP A 2 -29.84 35.70 -3.69
CA ASP A 2 -29.29 36.89 -3.03
C ASP A 2 -27.81 36.67 -2.67
N GLN A 3 -27.10 37.76 -2.36
CA GLN A 3 -25.69 37.71 -1.94
C GLN A 3 -25.45 36.79 -0.73
N ASN A 4 -26.50 36.53 0.05
CA ASN A 4 -26.44 35.63 1.19
C ASN A 4 -26.46 34.14 0.76
N ASP A 5 -27.21 33.80 -0.28
CA ASP A 5 -27.29 32.44 -0.82
C ASP A 5 -25.94 32.01 -1.39
N LEU A 6 -25.25 32.91 -2.10
CA LEU A 6 -23.95 32.63 -2.70
C LEU A 6 -22.90 32.26 -1.64
N ARG A 7 -22.88 32.99 -0.53
CA ARG A 7 -21.95 32.77 0.58
C ARG A 7 -22.29 31.52 1.39
N ALA A 8 -23.59 31.24 1.57
CA ALA A 8 -24.05 29.99 2.17
C ALA A 8 -23.66 28.78 1.30
N ILE A 9 -23.88 28.85 -0.03
CA ILE A 9 -23.53 27.79 -0.98
C ILE A 9 -22.03 27.50 -0.97
N VAL A 10 -21.18 28.52 -1.03
CA VAL A 10 -19.72 28.35 -1.00
C VAL A 10 -19.25 27.67 0.29
N THR A 11 -19.83 28.06 1.43
CA THR A 11 -19.47 27.49 2.74
C THR A 11 -19.86 26.01 2.80
N VAL A 12 -21.07 25.66 2.36
CA VAL A 12 -21.55 24.28 2.32
C VAL A 12 -20.74 23.44 1.34
N LEU A 13 -20.42 23.96 0.15
CA LEU A 13 -19.56 23.30 -0.82
C LEU A 13 -18.19 23.02 -0.25
N ALA A 14 -17.54 24.02 0.35
CA ALA A 14 -16.23 23.85 0.97
C ALA A 14 -16.25 22.79 2.08
N PHE A 15 -17.30 22.78 2.90
CA PHE A 15 -17.48 21.80 3.97
C PHE A 15 -17.68 20.38 3.42
N LEU A 16 -18.52 20.22 2.38
CA LEU A 16 -18.73 18.94 1.71
C LEU A 16 -17.46 18.44 1.01
N THR A 17 -16.71 19.33 0.34
CA THR A 17 -15.41 18.99 -0.25
C THR A 17 -14.42 18.54 0.81
N PHE A 18 -14.36 19.24 1.96
CA PHE A 18 -13.50 18.86 3.07
C PHE A 18 -13.83 17.46 3.59
N ILE A 19 -15.11 17.18 3.88
CA ILE A 19 -15.55 15.85 4.31
C ILE A 19 -15.22 14.79 3.25
N GLY A 20 -15.45 15.09 1.97
CA GLY A 20 -15.12 14.19 0.87
C GLY A 20 -13.64 13.82 0.84
N ILE A 21 -12.75 14.80 1.03
CA ILE A 21 -11.30 14.58 1.08
C ILE A 21 -10.91 13.76 2.32
N VAL A 22 -11.48 14.07 3.49
CA VAL A 22 -11.20 13.34 4.74
C VAL A 22 -11.64 11.88 4.64
N LEU A 23 -12.85 11.64 4.13
CA LEU A 23 -13.35 10.27 3.90
C LEU A 23 -12.52 9.54 2.86
N TRP A 24 -12.13 10.19 1.75
CA TRP A 24 -11.25 9.60 0.75
C TRP A 24 -9.85 9.27 1.29
N ALA A 25 -9.29 10.16 2.13
CA ALA A 25 -8.02 9.95 2.79
C ALA A 25 -8.06 8.78 3.78
N TRP A 26 -9.21 8.55 4.43
CA TRP A 26 -9.43 7.39 5.30
C TRP A 26 -9.77 6.10 4.54
N SER A 27 -10.40 6.20 3.37
CA SER A 27 -11.07 5.07 2.71
C SER A 27 -10.17 4.12 1.90
N GLY A 28 -8.94 4.46 1.49
CA GLY A 28 -8.12 3.36 0.95
C GLY A 28 -6.82 3.53 0.19
N ARG A 29 -6.26 4.71 -0.12
CA ARG A 29 -5.21 4.75 -1.16
C ARG A 29 -3.76 4.65 -0.68
N ARG A 30 -3.47 4.57 0.63
CA ARG A 30 -2.08 4.55 1.11
C ARG A 30 -1.67 3.34 1.95
N ARG A 31 -2.58 2.38 2.20
CA ARG A 31 -2.18 1.06 2.72
C ARG A 31 -2.06 0.04 1.58
N ALA A 32 -3.02 -0.01 0.65
CA ALA A 32 -2.99 -0.97 -0.46
C ALA A 32 -1.77 -0.84 -1.41
N ALA A 33 -1.27 0.37 -1.66
CA ALA A 33 -0.07 0.58 -2.48
C ALA A 33 1.25 0.38 -1.71
N PHE A 34 1.19 0.35 -0.38
CA PHE A 34 2.35 0.16 0.49
C PHE A 34 2.48 -1.26 1.01
N ASP A 35 1.38 -2.01 1.14
CA ASP A 35 1.43 -3.45 1.45
C ASP A 35 2.14 -4.24 0.34
N GLU A 36 1.95 -3.87 -0.92
CA GLU A 36 2.63 -4.50 -2.05
C GLU A 36 4.13 -4.14 -2.11
N ALA A 37 4.48 -2.89 -1.80
CA ALA A 37 5.88 -2.44 -1.73
C ALA A 37 6.62 -2.91 -0.47
N ALA A 38 5.92 -3.11 0.64
CA ALA A 38 6.48 -3.62 1.90
C ALA A 38 6.81 -5.11 1.82
N ASN A 39 6.18 -5.85 0.90
CA ASN A 39 6.50 -7.26 0.66
C ASN A 39 7.71 -7.44 -0.28
N LEU A 40 8.18 -6.42 -1.00
CA LEU A 40 9.40 -6.52 -1.83
C LEU A 40 10.67 -6.95 -1.06
N PRO A 41 11.03 -6.36 0.11
CA PRO A 41 12.23 -6.79 0.83
C PRO A 41 12.11 -8.19 1.46
N PHE A 42 10.90 -8.76 1.55
CA PHE A 42 10.66 -10.10 2.10
C PHE A 42 10.36 -11.16 1.01
N ALA A 43 9.93 -10.74 -0.18
CA ALA A 43 9.70 -11.63 -1.33
C ALA A 43 11.00 -12.13 -1.96
N GLU A 44 12.13 -11.44 -1.72
CA GLU A 44 13.45 -11.89 -2.18
C GLU A 44 14.04 -13.01 -1.27
N ASP A 45 13.58 -13.14 -0.02
CA ASP A 45 14.06 -14.17 0.91
C ASP A 45 13.48 -15.56 0.58
N GLU A 46 12.32 -15.66 -0.09
CA GLU A 46 11.75 -16.96 -0.50
C GLU A 46 12.53 -17.59 -1.69
N THR A 47 13.36 -16.79 -2.38
CA THR A 47 14.23 -17.28 -3.45
C THR A 47 15.56 -17.85 -2.92
N HIS A 48 15.90 -17.60 -1.64
CA HIS A 48 17.04 -18.22 -0.98
C HIS A 48 16.63 -19.50 -0.23
N SER A 49 16.02 -20.46 -0.93
CA SER A 49 16.19 -21.85 -0.53
C SER A 49 17.68 -22.15 -0.64
N PRO A 50 18.41 -22.37 0.46
CA PRO A 50 19.77 -22.83 0.36
C PRO A 50 19.66 -24.16 -0.37
N ASN A 51 20.18 -24.18 -1.60
CA ASN A 51 20.43 -25.42 -2.30
C ASN A 51 21.50 -26.15 -1.48
N LEU A 52 21.08 -26.78 -0.39
CA LEU A 52 21.75 -27.89 0.26
C LEU A 52 21.64 -29.06 -0.73
N SER A 53 22.25 -28.89 -1.90
CA SER A 53 22.73 -30.03 -2.66
C SER A 53 23.59 -30.82 -1.70
N PRO A 54 23.25 -32.08 -1.38
CA PRO A 54 24.22 -33.00 -0.80
C PRO A 54 25.20 -33.40 -1.91
N ALA A 55 25.94 -32.43 -2.45
CA ALA A 55 27.11 -32.64 -3.28
C ALA A 55 28.25 -33.03 -2.35
N GLY A 56 28.21 -34.26 -1.85
CA GLY A 56 29.21 -34.77 -0.92
C GLY A 56 29.19 -36.28 -0.70
N ARG A 57 28.47 -37.06 -1.53
CA ARG A 57 28.59 -38.52 -1.55
C ARG A 57 28.83 -39.01 -2.97
N ARG A 58 29.96 -38.62 -3.54
CA ARG A 58 30.57 -39.34 -4.65
C ARG A 58 32.05 -39.56 -4.32
N GLY A 59 32.38 -40.80 -4.01
CA GLY A 59 33.73 -41.34 -4.21
C GLY A 59 34.70 -41.19 -3.05
N GLU A 60 34.49 -41.94 -1.96
CA GLU A 60 35.55 -42.38 -1.04
C GLU A 60 34.93 -43.53 -0.24
N THR A 61 35.37 -44.79 -0.20
CA THR A 61 36.55 -45.52 -0.63
C THR A 61 36.23 -47.00 -0.40
N ARG A 62 36.65 -47.85 -1.35
CA ARG A 62 37.03 -49.26 -1.14
C ARG A 62 35.92 -50.32 -1.04
#